data_AF-A0A9X4SIX8-F1
#
_entry.id   AF-A0A9X4SIX8-F1
#
_cell.length_a   1.000
_cell.length_b   1.000
_cell.length_c   1.000
_cell.angle_alpha   90.00
_cell.angle_beta   90.00
_cell.angle_gamma   90.00
#
_symmetry.space_group_name_H-M   'P 1'
#
loop_
_entity.id
_entity.type
_entity.pdbx_description
1 polymer ?
#
loop_
_entity_poly.entity_id
_entity_poly.type
_entity_poly.pdbx_seq_one_letter_code
_entity_poly.pdbx_strand_id
1 'polypeptide(L)' 'MEKLKRQLIEEFETQHYSLGALFKKKLMQSDIYSIQGKLRSMEMMPAVVRFGGKQCKASEV' A
#
# COMPACT_ATOMS: atom_id res chain seq x y z
N MET A 1 4.70 -17.38 10.17
CA MET A 1 3.82 -16.23 9.84
C MET A 1 4.58 -15.01 9.35
N GLU A 2 5.72 -14.64 9.95
CA GLU A 2 6.49 -13.46 9.51
C GLU A 2 7.00 -13.53 8.06
N LYS A 3 7.44 -14.71 7.61
CA LYS A 3 7.86 -14.96 6.22
C LYS A 3 6.76 -14.63 5.20
N LEU A 4 5.53 -15.00 5.49
CA LEU A 4 4.38 -14.80 4.61
C LEU A 4 4.04 -13.30 4.45
N LYS A 5 4.10 -12.54 5.55
CA LYS A 5 3.91 -11.08 5.53
C LYS A 5 4.97 -10.39 4.67
N ARG A 6 6.23 -10.82 4.82
CA ARG A 6 7.35 -10.31 4.03
C ARG A 6 7.15 -10.59 2.54
N GLN A 7 6.77 -11.81 2.18
CA GLN A 7 6.50 -12.19 0.79
C GLN A 7 5.39 -11.33 0.16
N LEU A 8 4.29 -11.09 0.88
CA LEU A 8 3.20 -10.22 0.38
C LEU A 8 3.69 -8.79 0.08
N ILE A 9 4.54 -8.24 0.95
CA ILE A 9 5.09 -6.90 0.78
C ILE A 9 6.07 -6.86 -0.41
N GLU A 10 6.96 -7.84 -0.51
CA GLU A 10 7.95 -7.93 -1.60
C GLU A 10 7.28 -8.15 -2.97
N GLU A 11 6.23 -8.97 -3.02
CA GLU A 11 5.45 -9.20 -4.23
C GLU A 11 4.74 -7.92 -4.70
N PHE A 12 4.12 -7.18 -3.76
CA PHE A 12 3.54 -5.87 -4.07
C PHE A 12 4.57 -4.87 -4.60
N GLU A 13 5.74 -4.76 -3.96
CA GLU A 13 6.81 -3.85 -4.40
C GLU A 13 7.33 -4.21 -5.80
N THR A 14 7.37 -5.50 -6.13
CA THR A 14 7.78 -6.01 -7.46
C THR A 14 6.77 -5.65 -8.54
N GLN A 15 5.48 -5.71 -8.24
CA GLN A 15 4.40 -5.48 -9.21
C GLN A 15 4.03 -4.00 -9.36
N HIS A 16 4.29 -3.19 -8.34
CA HIS A 16 3.82 -1.81 -8.31
C HIS A 16 4.96 -0.80 -8.07
N TYR A 17 5.20 -0.44 -6.82
CA TYR A 17 6.17 0.59 -6.45
C TYR A 17 6.71 0.30 -5.05
N SER A 18 7.91 0.82 -4.79
CA SER A 18 8.56 0.65 -3.50
C SER A 18 7.80 1.35 -2.38
N LEU A 19 7.70 0.67 -1.25
CA LEU A 19 7.11 1.17 -0.03
C LEU A 19 8.21 1.73 0.87
N GLY A 20 7.94 2.88 1.49
CA GLY A 20 8.85 3.50 2.45
C GLY A 20 9.14 2.57 3.63
N ALA A 21 10.38 2.61 4.14
CA ALA A 21 10.84 1.72 5.22
C ALA A 21 9.97 1.79 6.49
N LEU A 22 9.53 3.00 6.87
CA LEU A 22 8.64 3.21 8.02
C LEU A 22 7.28 2.54 7.81
N PHE A 23 6.75 2.59 6.59
CA PHE A 23 5.47 1.99 6.24
C PHE A 23 5.56 0.46 6.26
N LYS A 24 6.63 -0.12 5.68
CA LYS A 24 6.90 -1.56 5.76
C LYS A 24 6.99 -2.05 7.21
N LYS A 25 7.67 -1.30 8.08
CA LYS A 25 7.76 -1.62 9.51
C LYS A 25 6.37 -1.66 10.17
N LYS A 26 5.49 -0.70 9.86
CA LYS A 26 4.10 -0.68 10.36
C LYS A 26 3.26 -1.84 9.81
N LEU A 27 3.41 -2.17 8.53
CA LEU A 27 2.73 -3.33 7.94
C LEU A 27 3.13 -4.63 8.63
N MET A 28 4.42 -4.85 8.88
CA MET A 28 4.90 -6.07 9.54
C MET A 28 4.34 -6.27 10.95
N GLN A 29 4.05 -5.18 11.67
CA GLN A 29 3.41 -5.18 12.99
C GLN A 29 1.90 -5.50 12.94
N SER A 30 1.26 -5.33 11.79
CA SER A 30 -0.18 -5.57 11.60
C SER A 30 -0.47 -7.05 11.33
N ASP A 31 -1.71 -7.51 11.52
CA ASP A 31 -2.10 -8.86 11.10
C ASP A 31 -2.10 -9.00 9.56
N ILE A 32 -2.17 -10.24 9.07
CA ILE A 32 -2.03 -10.50 7.63
C ILE A 32 -3.19 -9.95 6.79
N TYR A 33 -4.41 -9.93 7.32
CA TYR A 33 -5.58 -9.44 6.60
C TYR A 33 -5.52 -7.91 6.48
N SER A 34 -5.09 -7.24 7.55
CA SER A 34 -4.81 -5.80 7.52
C SER A 34 -3.76 -5.43 6.46
N ILE A 35 -2.70 -6.23 6.32
CA ILE A 35 -1.68 -6.02 5.28
C ILE A 35 -2.30 -6.16 3.89
N GLN A 36 -3.01 -7.25 3.61
CA GLN A 36 -3.64 -7.47 2.31
C GLN A 36 -4.63 -6.36 1.94
N GLY A 37 -5.51 -5.97 2.88
CA GLY A 37 -6.48 -4.90 2.65
C GLY A 37 -5.81 -3.56 2.34
N LYS A 38 -4.72 -3.25 3.05
CA LYS A 38 -3.96 -2.02 2.82
C LYS A 38 -3.25 -2.01 1.47
N LEU A 39 -2.58 -3.11 1.11
CA LEU A 39 -1.90 -3.25 -0.18
C LEU A 39 -2.89 -3.13 -1.35
N ARG A 40 -4.05 -3.80 -1.26
CA ARG A 40 -5.11 -3.70 -2.28
C ARG A 40 -5.66 -2.29 -2.45
N SER A 41 -5.83 -1.56 -1.34
CA SER A 41 -6.24 -0.15 -1.39
C SER A 41 -5.20 0.74 -2.08
N MET A 42 -3.93 0.41 -1.92
CA MET A 42 -2.79 1.13 -2.52
C MET A 42 -2.58 0.81 -3.99
N GLU A 43 -2.90 -0.41 -4.42
CA GLU A 43 -2.94 -0.84 -5.83
C GLU A 43 -3.98 0.00 -6.60
N MET A 44 -5.18 0.14 -6.04
CA MET A 44 -6.29 0.89 -6.64
C MET A 44 -6.10 2.42 -6.58
N MET A 45 -5.07 2.91 -5.88
CA MET A 45 -4.86 4.33 -5.69
C MET A 45 -4.37 4.99 -6.99
N PRO A 46 -5.08 6.02 -7.51
CA PRO A 46 -4.68 6.69 -8.74
C PRO A 46 -3.28 7.29 -8.66
N ALA A 47 -2.49 7.21 -9.73
CA ALA A 47 -1.11 7.71 -9.76
C ALA A 47 -0.99 9.19 -9.34
N VAL A 48 -2.00 10.02 -9.67
CA VAL A 48 -2.10 11.42 -9.25
C VAL A 48 -2.12 11.55 -7.73
N VAL A 49 -2.83 10.68 -7.01
CA VAL A 49 -2.87 10.68 -5.55
C VAL A 49 -1.58 10.12 -4.96
N ARG A 50 -0.98 9.11 -5.62
CA ARG A 50 0.27 8.47 -5.16
C ARG A 50 1.49 9.38 -5.25
N PHE A 51 1.60 10.17 -6.32
CA PHE A 51 2.78 10.99 -6.62
C PHE A 51 2.56 12.50 -6.41
N GLY A 52 1.49 12.88 -5.71
CA GLY A 52 1.29 14.27 -5.26
C GLY A 52 0.68 15.22 -6.29
N GLY A 53 0.00 14.69 -7.32
CA GLY A 53 -0.91 15.51 -8.10
C GLY A 53 -2.05 16.01 -7.22
N LYS A 54 -2.50 17.25 -7.47
CA LYS A 54 -3.56 17.93 -6.71
C LYS A 54 -4.70 16.95 -6.43
N GLN A 55 -5.02 16.76 -5.14
CA GLN A 55 -6.22 16.04 -4.73
C GLN A 55 -7.40 16.66 -5.47
N CYS A 56 -7.96 15.93 -6.44
CA CYS A 56 -9.28 16.27 -6.94
C CYS A 56 -10.20 16.10 -5.74
N LYS A 57 -10.63 17.22 -5.14
CA LYS A 57 -11.78 17.21 -4.26
C LYS A 57 -12.87 16.52 -5.07
N ALA A 58 -13.37 15.38 -4.58
CA ALA A 58 -14.60 14.83 -5.10
C ALA A 58 -15.63 15.96 -4.96
N SER A 59 -16.02 16.59 -6.07
CA SER A 59 -17.19 17.44 -6.07
C SER A 59 -18.35 16.55 -5.69
N GLU A 60 -18.94 16.81 -4.54
CA GLU A 60 -20.28 16.37 -4.21
C GLU A 60 -21.19 16.89 -5.35
N VAL A 61 -21.83 15.96 -6.05
CA VAL A 61 -22.95 16.22 -6.97
C VAL A 61 -24.15 15.51 -6.40
#